data_AF-A0AAU6WMC0-F1
#
_entry.id   AF-A0AAU6WMC0-F1
#
_cell.length_a   1.000
_cell.length_b   1.000
_cell.length_c   1.000
_cell.angle_alpha   90.00
_cell.angle_beta   90.00
_cell.angle_gamma   90.00
#
_symmetry.space_group_name_H-M   'P 1'
#
loop_
_entity.id
_entity.type
_entity.pdbx_description
1 polymer ?
#
loop_
_entity_poly.entity_id
_entity_poly.type
_entity_poly.pdbx_seq_one_letter_code
_entity_poly.pdbx_strand_id
1 'polypeptide(L)'
;MLWILPCKAQNFIQKYQDRVNQLSKDNITANLKAFEKLGVKTTGSVENDSALQWIRKQYLSYGYTENQMMEDPFSIGRLKSKNLIITKKERSTRISTLLSAGILTASMVQVSTTTEAEHRLSLKPQEF
;
A
#
# COMPACT_ATOMS: atom_id res chain seq x y z
N MET A 1 -6.44 45.13 26.02
CA MET A 1 -7.21 44.24 25.14
C MET A 1 -6.27 43.15 24.64
N LEU A 2 -6.32 41.94 25.20
CA LEU A 2 -5.42 40.85 24.79
C LEU A 2 -6.15 39.95 23.78
N TRP A 3 -5.58 39.78 22.59
CA TRP A 3 -6.20 38.96 21.53
C TRP A 3 -5.93 37.48 21.78
N ILE A 4 -6.98 36.72 22.10
CA ILE A 4 -6.90 35.26 22.21
C ILE A 4 -7.10 34.68 20.81
N LEU A 5 -6.03 34.20 20.18
CA LEU A 5 -6.14 33.48 18.90
C LEU A 5 -6.78 32.11 19.14
N PRO A 6 -7.90 31.76 18.49
CA PRO A 6 -8.54 30.46 18.69
C PRO A 6 -7.68 29.35 18.09
N CYS A 7 -7.20 28.44 18.95
CA CYS A 7 -6.53 27.22 18.52
C CYS A 7 -7.51 26.37 17.70
N LYS A 8 -7.23 26.18 16.41
CA LYS A 8 -7.99 25.26 15.56
C LYS A 8 -7.62 23.83 15.95
N ALA A 9 -8.45 23.21 16.80
CA ALA A 9 -8.41 21.76 17.01
C ALA A 9 -8.51 21.02 15.66
N GLN A 10 -7.96 19.80 15.59
CA GLN A 10 -8.07 18.97 14.39
C GLN A 10 -9.55 18.73 14.08
N ASN A 11 -9.99 19.13 12.89
CA ASN A 11 -11.38 19.01 12.49
C ASN A 11 -11.72 17.52 12.32
N PHE A 12 -12.72 17.02 13.04
CA PHE A 12 -13.01 15.59 13.08
C PHE A 12 -13.54 15.10 11.73
N ILE A 13 -12.79 14.18 11.11
CA ILE A 13 -13.12 13.59 9.81
C ILE A 13 -13.73 12.20 10.04
N GLN A 14 -15.07 12.14 10.05
CA GLN A 14 -15.87 10.91 10.24
C GLN A 14 -15.35 9.72 9.40
N LYS A 15 -14.92 9.98 8.16
CA LYS A 15 -14.33 9.01 7.23
C LYS A 15 -13.15 8.20 7.81
N TYR A 16 -12.42 8.71 8.81
CA TYR A 16 -11.39 7.92 9.52
C TYR A 16 -12.01 7.00 10.58
N GLN A 17 -12.99 7.48 11.35
CA GLN A 17 -13.74 6.63 12.29
C GLN A 17 -14.44 5.48 11.57
N ASP A 18 -15.06 5.74 10.42
CA ASP A 18 -15.70 4.72 9.59
C ASP A 18 -14.73 3.62 9.16
N ARG A 19 -13.45 3.97 8.94
CA ARG A 19 -12.38 3.02 8.58
C ARG A 19 -11.87 2.23 9.79
N VAL A 20 -11.76 2.85 10.96
CA VAL A 20 -11.44 2.14 12.21
C VAL A 20 -12.56 1.15 12.56
N ASN A 21 -13.82 1.52 12.35
CA ASN A 21 -15.00 0.67 12.56
C ASN A 21 -15.06 -0.55 11.60
N GLN A 22 -14.25 -0.57 10.53
CA GLN A 22 -14.11 -1.73 9.63
C GLN A 22 -13.06 -2.76 10.14
N LEU A 23 -12.33 -2.46 11.23
CA LEU A 23 -11.31 -3.34 11.79
C LEU A 23 -11.92 -4.28 12.84
N SER A 24 -11.89 -5.60 12.57
CA SER A 24 -12.24 -6.63 13.55
C SER A 24 -10.98 -7.23 14.19
N LYS A 25 -10.92 -7.19 15.53
CA LYS A 25 -9.88 -7.86 16.32
C LYS A 25 -9.86 -9.37 16.06
N ASP A 26 -11.02 -9.98 15.85
CA ASP A 26 -11.15 -11.41 15.63
C ASP A 26 -10.64 -11.80 14.23
N ASN A 27 -10.87 -10.97 13.21
CA ASN A 27 -10.30 -11.17 11.88
C ASN A 27 -8.76 -11.08 11.90
N ILE A 28 -8.21 -10.09 12.62
CA ILE A 28 -6.76 -9.97 12.83
C ILE A 28 -6.22 -11.21 13.56
N THR A 29 -6.88 -11.65 14.64
CA THR A 29 -6.47 -12.82 15.43
C THR A 29 -6.56 -14.12 14.63
N ALA A 30 -7.59 -14.29 13.80
CA ALA A 30 -7.77 -15.44 12.92
C ALA A 30 -6.68 -15.47 11.83
N ASN A 31 -6.38 -14.35 11.20
CA ASN A 31 -5.33 -14.24 10.18
C ASN A 31 -3.94 -14.53 10.77
N LEU A 32 -3.63 -14.01 11.96
CA LEU A 32 -2.38 -14.32 12.67
C LEU A 32 -2.25 -15.82 12.96
N LYS A 33 -3.28 -16.43 13.56
CA LYS A 33 -3.30 -17.88 13.84
C LYS A 33 -3.25 -18.75 12.57
N ALA A 34 -3.85 -18.29 11.47
CA ALA A 34 -3.78 -18.97 10.18
C ALA A 34 -2.38 -18.92 9.58
N PHE A 35 -1.68 -17.78 9.70
CA PHE A 35 -0.31 -17.61 9.22
C PHE A 35 0.72 -18.33 10.10
N GLU A 36 0.53 -18.33 11.42
CA GLU A 36 1.33 -19.07 12.41
C GLU A 36 1.35 -20.58 12.09
N LYS A 37 0.17 -21.17 11.85
CA LYS A 37 -0.01 -22.59 11.48
C LYS A 37 0.74 -23.04 10.23
N LEU A 38 1.25 -22.12 9.40
CA LEU A 38 2.07 -22.45 8.23
C LEU A 38 3.52 -22.83 8.58
N GLY A 39 3.90 -22.87 9.87
CA GLY A 39 5.21 -23.34 10.32
C GLY A 39 6.34 -22.31 10.25
N VAL A 40 7.58 -22.77 10.35
CA VAL A 40 8.78 -21.93 10.43
C VAL A 40 9.25 -21.54 9.02
N LYS A 41 9.12 -20.26 8.69
CA LYS A 41 9.27 -19.73 7.32
C LYS A 41 10.74 -19.36 7.03
N THR A 42 11.63 -20.35 7.09
CA THR A 42 13.05 -20.16 6.81
C THR A 42 13.30 -20.06 5.30
N THR A 43 14.29 -19.27 4.88
CA THR A 43 14.65 -19.11 3.47
C THR A 43 14.90 -20.46 2.79
N GLY A 44 14.12 -20.77 1.74
CA GLY A 44 14.20 -22.05 1.01
C GLY A 44 13.43 -23.22 1.63
N SER A 45 12.60 -23.00 2.66
CA SER A 45 11.71 -24.03 3.22
C SER A 45 10.33 -24.06 2.55
N VAL A 46 9.63 -25.21 2.62
CA VAL A 46 8.30 -25.40 2.01
C VAL A 46 7.23 -24.55 2.70
N GLU A 47 7.42 -24.29 3.99
CA GLU A 47 6.62 -23.39 4.83
C GLU A 47 6.69 -21.94 4.32
N ASN A 48 7.85 -21.51 3.81
CA ASN A 48 8.03 -20.17 3.25
C ASN A 48 7.28 -20.00 1.92
N ASP A 49 7.36 -20.97 1.01
CA ASP A 49 6.57 -20.95 -0.23
C ASP A 49 5.06 -21.09 0.05
N SER A 50 4.68 -21.86 1.06
CA SER A 50 3.30 -21.97 1.55
C SER A 50 2.78 -20.65 2.13
N ALA A 51 3.64 -19.92 2.86
CA ALA A 51 3.36 -18.58 3.38
C ALA A 51 3.21 -17.55 2.26
N LEU A 52 4.10 -17.56 1.26
CA LEU A 52 4.00 -16.72 0.06
C LEU A 52 2.65 -16.93 -0.65
N GLN A 53 2.27 -18.19 -0.91
CA GLN A 53 0.98 -18.52 -1.51
C GLN A 53 -0.23 -18.10 -0.65
N TRP A 54 -0.14 -18.24 0.68
CA TRP A 54 -1.19 -17.79 1.59
C TRP A 54 -1.37 -16.27 1.52
N ILE A 55 -0.28 -15.49 1.57
CA ILE A 55 -0.34 -14.02 1.48
C ILE A 55 -0.96 -13.58 0.15
N ARG A 56 -0.56 -14.18 -0.99
CA ARG A 56 -1.19 -13.93 -2.29
C ARG A 56 -2.71 -14.17 -2.26
N LYS A 57 -3.15 -15.32 -1.71
CA LYS A 57 -4.58 -15.65 -1.56
C LYS A 57 -5.33 -14.66 -0.68
N GLN A 58 -4.72 -14.13 0.40
CA GLN A 58 -5.32 -13.07 1.21
C GLN A 58 -5.55 -11.80 0.39
N TYR A 59 -4.53 -11.29 -0.32
CA TYR A 59 -4.70 -10.08 -1.14
C TYR A 59 -5.70 -10.26 -2.30
N LEU A 60 -5.77 -11.44 -2.93
CA LEU A 60 -6.83 -11.75 -3.90
C LEU A 60 -8.22 -11.65 -3.26
N SER A 61 -8.39 -12.18 -2.04
CA SER A 61 -9.68 -12.08 -1.31
C SER A 61 -10.05 -10.64 -0.93
N TYR A 62 -9.07 -9.75 -0.78
CA TYR A 62 -9.27 -8.30 -0.59
C TYR A 62 -9.50 -7.53 -1.90
N GLY A 63 -9.71 -8.22 -3.03
CA GLY A 63 -10.04 -7.61 -4.32
C GLY A 63 -8.84 -7.05 -5.10
N TYR A 64 -7.61 -7.45 -4.76
CA TYR A 64 -6.45 -7.22 -5.60
C TYR A 64 -6.43 -8.21 -6.77
N THR A 65 -5.72 -7.85 -7.84
CA THR A 65 -5.53 -8.70 -9.03
C THR A 65 -4.07 -9.16 -9.11
N GLU A 66 -3.82 -10.28 -9.82
CA GLU A 66 -2.44 -10.76 -10.05
C GLU A 66 -1.57 -9.69 -10.75
N ASN A 67 -2.18 -8.84 -11.59
CA ASN A 67 -1.53 -7.69 -12.25
C ASN A 67 -1.18 -6.53 -11.27
N GLN A 68 -1.34 -6.74 -9.96
CA GLN A 68 -0.92 -5.87 -8.86
C GLN A 68 0.04 -6.59 -7.90
N MET A 69 0.44 -7.83 -8.19
CA MET A 69 1.38 -8.62 -7.40
C MET A 69 2.65 -8.90 -8.22
N MET A 70 3.80 -8.53 -7.68
CA MET A 70 5.10 -8.80 -8.29
C MET A 70 5.97 -9.59 -7.32
N GLU A 71 6.67 -10.60 -7.82
CA GLU A 71 7.70 -11.32 -7.07
C GLU A 71 9.07 -10.78 -7.46
N ASP A 72 9.88 -10.42 -6.47
CA ASP A 72 11.24 -9.91 -6.61
C ASP A 72 12.22 -10.96 -6.02
N PRO A 73 12.86 -11.79 -6.85
CA PRO A 73 13.68 -12.92 -6.40
C PRO A 73 15.13 -12.53 -6.10
N PHE A 74 15.62 -12.92 -4.93
CA PHE A 74 17.01 -12.70 -4.52
C PHE A 74 17.66 -14.00 -3.98
N SER A 75 18.98 -14.01 -3.85
CA SER A 75 19.74 -15.19 -3.40
C SER A 75 20.67 -14.84 -2.24
N ILE A 76 20.70 -15.68 -1.21
CA ILE A 76 21.63 -15.61 -0.08
C ILE A 76 22.52 -16.86 -0.16
N GLY A 77 23.72 -16.70 -0.74
CA GLY A 77 24.62 -17.81 -1.03
C GLY A 77 23.98 -18.83 -1.98
N ARG A 78 23.63 -20.02 -1.46
CA ARG A 78 22.93 -21.08 -2.23
C ARG A 78 21.40 -21.05 -2.07
N LEU A 79 20.87 -20.31 -1.09
CA LEU A 79 19.44 -20.24 -0.82
C LEU A 79 18.78 -19.16 -1.68
N LYS A 80 17.57 -19.43 -2.18
CA LYS A 80 16.76 -18.45 -2.91
C LYS A 80 15.61 -17.97 -2.04
N SER A 81 15.27 -16.69 -2.19
CA SER A 81 14.15 -16.03 -1.53
C SER A 81 13.41 -15.12 -2.51
N LYS A 82 12.25 -14.61 -2.11
CA LYS A 82 11.45 -13.67 -2.89
C LYS A 82 10.77 -12.65 -1.98
N ASN A 83 10.79 -11.38 -2.37
CA ASN A 83 9.87 -10.38 -1.83
C ASN A 83 8.55 -10.43 -2.62
N LEU A 84 7.41 -10.30 -1.93
CA LEU A 84 6.10 -10.12 -2.57
C LEU A 84 5.71 -8.65 -2.49
N ILE A 85 5.72 -7.97 -3.64
CA ILE A 85 5.39 -6.56 -3.78
C ILE A 85 3.93 -6.43 -4.24
N ILE A 86 3.10 -5.77 -3.42
CA ILE A 86 1.67 -5.55 -3.70
C ILE A 86 1.44 -4.08 -4.04
N THR A 87 1.25 -3.77 -5.32
CA THR A 87 1.05 -2.40 -5.82
C THR A 87 -0.43 -2.10 -6.03
N LYS A 88 -1.05 -1.42 -5.06
CA LYS A 88 -2.42 -0.91 -5.22
C LYS A 88 -2.46 0.15 -6.33
N LYS A 89 -2.99 -0.22 -7.50
CA LYS A 89 -3.21 0.71 -8.62
C LYS A 89 -4.48 1.55 -8.35
N GLU A 90 -4.33 2.86 -8.29
CA GLU A 90 -5.46 3.78 -8.15
C GLU A 90 -6.34 3.74 -9.41
N ARG A 91 -7.66 3.65 -9.20
CA ARG A 91 -8.62 3.54 -10.32
C ARG A 91 -8.89 4.93 -10.89
N SER A 92 -8.10 5.34 -11.89
CA SER A 92 -8.34 6.57 -12.67
C SER A 92 -9.51 6.39 -13.66
N THR A 93 -10.72 6.22 -13.11
CA THR A 93 -11.96 5.88 -13.83
C THR A 93 -12.28 6.83 -15.00
N ARG A 94 -11.81 8.08 -14.93
CA ARG A 94 -12.09 9.11 -15.95
C ARG A 94 -11.30 8.95 -17.24
N ILE A 95 -10.11 8.33 -17.20
CA ILE A 95 -9.22 8.27 -18.38
C ILE A 95 -9.39 6.94 -19.13
N SER A 96 -9.43 5.81 -18.40
CA SER A 96 -9.59 4.48 -19.02
C SER A 96 -10.91 4.34 -19.80
N THR A 97 -12.00 4.90 -19.26
CA THR A 97 -13.34 4.81 -19.85
C THR A 97 -13.47 5.62 -21.14
N LEU A 98 -12.78 6.76 -21.25
CA LEU A 98 -12.78 7.58 -22.46
C LEU A 98 -11.92 6.98 -23.58
N LEU A 99 -10.83 6.29 -23.22
CA LEU A 99 -10.05 5.48 -24.16
C LEU A 99 -10.85 4.28 -24.70
N SER A 100 -11.52 3.52 -23.83
CA SER A 100 -12.34 2.38 -24.26
C SER A 100 -13.60 2.79 -25.05
N ALA A 101 -14.06 4.04 -24.89
CA ALA A 101 -15.17 4.61 -25.66
C ALA A 101 -14.72 5.23 -27.00
N GLY A 102 -13.42 5.21 -27.35
CA GLY A 102 -12.89 5.81 -28.57
C GLY A 102 -12.89 7.35 -28.60
N ILE A 103 -13.26 8.00 -27.49
CA ILE A 103 -13.38 9.47 -27.39
C ILE A 103 -12.00 10.15 -27.35
N LEU A 104 -10.94 9.41 -27.00
CA LEU A 104 -9.56 9.87 -27.01
C LEU A 104 -8.71 9.00 -27.94
N THR A 105 -8.46 9.48 -29.16
CA THR A 105 -7.39 8.93 -30.01
C THR A 105 -6.03 9.24 -29.37
N ALA A 106 -5.21 8.21 -29.16
CA ALA A 106 -3.93 8.33 -28.46
C ALA A 106 -2.84 9.01 -29.31
N SER A 107 -2.93 10.34 -29.46
CA SER A 107 -1.81 11.16 -29.93
C SER A 107 -0.75 11.30 -28.84
N MET A 108 0.53 11.30 -29.21
CA MET A 108 1.65 11.42 -28.28
C MET A 108 1.61 12.74 -27.51
N VAL A 109 1.46 12.67 -26.20
CA VAL A 109 1.86 13.75 -25.28
C VAL A 109 2.72 13.15 -24.18
N GLN A 110 4.04 13.30 -24.28
CA GLN A 110 4.94 13.02 -23.18
C GLN A 110 4.82 14.13 -22.12
N VAL A 111 3.93 13.94 -21.14
CA VAL A 111 3.87 14.81 -19.97
C VAL A 111 5.01 14.44 -19.02
N SER A 112 6.09 15.22 -19.07
CA SER A 112 7.22 15.14 -18.14
C SER A 112 6.76 15.48 -16.71
N THR A 113 7.00 14.58 -15.75
CA THR A 113 6.60 14.77 -14.35
C THR A 113 7.67 15.51 -13.54
N THR A 114 7.66 16.84 -13.64
CA THR A 114 8.50 17.78 -12.87
C THR A 114 7.73 19.09 -12.71
N THR A 115 7.57 19.74 -11.55
CA THR A 115 7.35 19.28 -10.14
C THR A 115 6.13 20.12 -9.62
N GLU A 116 5.87 20.56 -8.38
CA GLU A 116 6.54 20.53 -7.07
C GLU A 116 5.51 20.68 -5.91
N ALA A 117 5.83 20.16 -4.73
CA ALA A 117 5.07 20.37 -3.49
C ALA A 117 5.92 20.06 -2.23
N GLU A 118 6.84 20.96 -1.87
CA GLU A 118 7.63 20.82 -0.65
C GLU A 118 6.80 20.92 0.64
N HIS A 119 6.96 19.94 1.55
CA HIS A 119 6.74 20.18 2.99
C HIS A 119 7.57 19.22 3.87
N ARG A 120 8.89 19.17 3.63
CA ARG A 120 9.81 18.63 4.64
C ARG A 120 10.15 19.73 5.64
N LEU A 121 9.74 19.56 6.91
CA LEU A 121 10.29 20.38 7.98
C LEU A 121 11.79 20.11 8.11
N SER A 122 12.60 21.02 7.58
CA SER A 122 14.04 21.05 7.84
C SER A 122 14.27 21.74 9.18
N LEU A 123 14.47 20.94 10.24
CA LEU A 123 14.95 21.43 11.52
C LEU A 123 16.40 21.94 11.33
N LYS A 124 16.58 23.26 11.31
CA LYS A 124 17.91 23.86 11.42
C LYS A 124 18.39 23.77 12.89
N PRO A 125 19.64 23.38 13.16
CA PRO A 125 20.24 23.55 14.48
C PRO A 125 20.24 25.02 14.90
N GLN A 126 20.18 25.28 16.21
CA GLN A 126 20.68 26.53 16.76
C GLN A 126 22.17 26.40 17.08
N GLU A 127 22.92 27.41 16.70
CA GLU A 127 24.22 27.75 17.31
C GLU A 127 24.14 29.22 17.76
N PHE A 128 24.97 29.59 18.75
CA PHE A 128 24.98 30.89 19.42
C PHE A 128 25.88 31.92 18.71
#